data_AF-A0A3D1ATB5-F1
#
_entry.id   AF-A0A3D1ATB5-F1
#
_cell.length_a   1.000
_cell.length_b   1.000
_cell.length_c   1.000
_cell.angle_alpha   90.00
_cell.angle_beta   90.00
_cell.angle_gamma   90.00
#
_symmetry.space_group_name_H-M   'P 1'
#
loop_
_entity.id
_entity.type
_entity.pdbx_description
1 polymer ?
#
loop_
_entity_poly.entity_id
_entity_poly.type
_entity_poly.pdbx_seq_one_letter_code
_entity_poly.pdbx_strand_id
1 'polypeptide(L)'
;MTRRNAVVAHGGGPTSVINASLAGLVEACRDHFDTVWGARFGVEGLLTSDFVNLTAQDPALLKRVGEAPGSAIGSSRRGLADDDYPRIFEALRKRGAQCLFYTGGNGSMSTALELQLRARALGFELQVIGIPKTIDNDLAVTDHSPGYASTARYFACAARDAGEDNRSLPAPICVLEVLGRNAGWVVAATSLARADADDAPHLIYLPERRVSFEQIASDVDRVYHRLRRVVVAVCEGQRDESGGVFGAQLDRAASPVHALASNLGHTLANALTERLGVRARAEKPGLVGRSSGLCVSAVDREEAWRCGFEAGAAAARGESGVMVAIRREMPYRGTLLKPWLTENASATTISIINKGRFEKAPIPVPPVEEQRRIVIKLDNLFKRSKSAREQLVRIPKLVERYKRSIRFAAFAGNLTAEWRRTRQLPEPTFATLDAMVETPIRNGLSVRGSDNPPGIRSLRLSALRSGIVDLDDIRFLPISTGQARKFLLSEGDVLVSRGNGTKAFVGLAARVQALSAETIFPDTAFRIRLARGVAHPEWFTSIWNAPQVRSQIESAAKTTAGIWKVSQADLARIKLKLPSTEEQDEISRCIKVLFSRVGQIFSEVTRATDLVNRLEQATLAQAFRGELVHR
;
A
#
# COMPACT_ATOMS: atom_id res chain seq x y z
N MET A 1 3.56 61.91 12.82
CA MET A 1 3.21 60.80 13.72
C MET A 1 4.49 60.30 14.35
N THR A 2 4.56 60.22 15.68
CA THR A 2 5.72 59.63 16.38
C THR A 2 5.82 58.17 15.97
N ARG A 3 6.97 57.77 15.41
CA ARG A 3 7.26 56.37 15.09
C ARG A 3 7.31 55.60 16.42
N ARG A 4 6.87 54.34 16.38
CA ARG A 4 6.67 53.49 17.57
C ARG A 4 7.86 52.54 17.72
N ASN A 5 8.08 51.97 18.90
CA ASN A 5 9.03 50.86 19.05
C ASN A 5 8.31 49.52 19.00
N ALA A 6 9.03 48.50 18.54
CA ALA A 6 8.59 47.11 18.53
C ALA A 6 9.55 46.21 19.30
N VAL A 7 9.04 45.09 19.80
CA VAL A 7 9.83 44.02 20.42
C VAL A 7 9.51 42.71 19.71
N VAL A 8 10.53 41.89 19.46
CA VAL A 8 10.38 40.51 18.97
C VAL A 8 10.95 39.51 19.97
N ALA A 9 10.21 38.44 20.23
CA ALA A 9 10.66 37.33 21.05
C ALA A 9 10.50 36.00 20.29
N HIS A 10 11.41 35.05 20.55
CA HIS A 10 11.33 33.69 20.01
C HIS A 10 10.96 32.71 21.11
N GLY A 11 9.98 31.84 20.87
CA GLY A 11 9.53 30.82 21.80
C GLY A 11 9.73 29.38 21.29
N GLY A 12 10.00 28.47 22.22
CA GLY A 12 10.10 27.03 21.97
C GLY A 12 11.46 26.58 21.43
N GLY A 13 11.46 25.46 20.70
CA GLY A 13 12.68 24.94 20.07
C GLY A 13 13.08 25.74 18.82
N PRO A 14 14.38 25.96 18.58
CA PRO A 14 14.85 26.62 17.37
C PRO A 14 14.57 25.76 16.12
N THR A 15 14.59 26.42 14.96
CA THR A 15 14.53 25.76 13.65
C THR A 15 15.72 26.19 12.80
N SER A 16 15.82 25.62 11.59
CA SER A 16 16.87 25.98 10.64
C SER A 16 16.59 27.32 9.91
N VAL A 17 15.39 27.90 10.11
CA VAL A 17 14.92 29.09 9.37
C VAL A 17 14.28 30.17 10.25
N ILE A 18 14.22 30.01 11.58
CA ILE A 18 13.60 31.01 12.47
C ILE A 18 14.26 32.40 12.35
N ASN A 19 15.57 32.45 12.07
CA ASN A 19 16.26 33.71 11.82
C ASN A 19 15.85 34.38 10.50
N ALA A 20 15.37 33.61 9.51
CA ALA A 20 14.84 34.17 8.28
C ALA A 20 13.57 34.99 8.58
N SER A 21 12.68 34.47 9.44
CA SER A 21 11.53 35.23 9.95
C SER A 21 11.95 36.48 10.71
N LEU A 22 12.99 36.40 11.55
CA LEU A 22 13.54 37.57 12.23
C LEU A 22 14.03 38.63 11.23
N ALA A 23 14.79 38.22 10.21
CA ALA A 23 15.32 39.13 9.19
C ALA A 23 14.21 39.79 8.38
N GLY A 24 13.21 39.03 7.92
CA GLY A 24 12.05 39.57 7.20
C GLY A 24 11.24 40.55 8.05
N LEU A 25 11.05 40.25 9.33
CA LEU A 25 10.38 41.15 10.27
C LEU A 25 11.15 42.47 10.42
N VAL A 26 12.46 42.41 10.69
CA VAL A 26 13.28 43.62 10.87
C VAL A 26 13.25 44.46 9.60
N GLU A 27 13.29 43.84 8.42
CA GLU A 27 13.19 44.52 7.13
C GLU A 27 11.85 45.24 6.95
N ALA A 28 10.72 44.57 7.15
CA ALA A 28 9.40 45.18 7.05
C ALA A 28 9.20 46.33 8.05
N CYS A 29 9.81 46.24 9.23
CA CYS A 29 9.64 47.24 10.28
C CYS A 29 10.50 48.50 10.11
N ARG A 30 11.49 48.54 9.20
CA ARG A 30 12.44 49.67 9.05
C ARG A 30 11.77 51.02 8.83
N ASP A 31 10.68 51.04 8.06
CA ASP A 31 10.01 52.29 7.68
C ASP A 31 8.88 52.69 8.64
N HIS A 32 8.44 51.76 9.49
CA HIS A 32 7.25 51.89 10.34
C HIS A 32 7.55 52.04 11.84
N PHE A 33 8.71 51.55 12.29
CA PHE A 33 9.12 51.60 13.70
C PHE A 33 10.46 52.32 13.85
N ASP A 34 10.64 53.07 14.95
CA ASP A 34 11.91 53.73 15.26
C ASP A 34 12.97 52.70 15.66
N THR A 35 12.60 51.77 16.54
CA THR A 35 13.48 50.68 16.97
C THR A 35 12.74 49.36 17.07
N VAL A 36 13.36 48.31 16.53
CA VAL A 36 12.96 46.93 16.76
C VAL A 36 13.95 46.29 17.72
N TRP A 37 13.46 45.90 18.89
CA TRP A 37 14.24 45.24 19.94
C TRP A 37 14.05 43.72 19.87
N GLY A 38 15.13 42.95 19.92
CA GLY A 38 15.08 41.50 20.11
C GLY A 38 15.20 41.16 21.60
N ALA A 39 14.20 40.49 22.17
CA ALA A 39 14.26 39.98 23.54
C ALA A 39 15.17 38.74 23.58
N ARG A 40 16.31 38.84 24.27
CA ARG A 40 17.27 37.74 24.32
C ARG A 40 16.69 36.57 25.12
N PHE A 41 16.81 35.36 24.57
CA PHE A 41 16.25 34.14 25.15
C PHE A 41 14.72 34.21 25.36
N GLY A 42 14.01 34.89 24.46
CA GLY A 42 12.54 34.88 24.43
C GLY A 42 11.91 35.56 25.65
N VAL A 43 11.05 34.82 26.36
CA VAL A 43 10.36 35.32 27.56
C VAL A 43 11.33 35.77 28.65
N GLU A 44 12.48 35.10 28.76
CA GLU A 44 13.45 35.43 29.81
C GLU A 44 13.98 36.87 29.60
N GLY A 45 14.25 37.26 28.36
CA GLY A 45 14.64 38.62 28.01
C GLY A 45 13.53 39.64 28.27
N LEU A 46 12.27 39.27 28.07
CA LEU A 46 11.14 40.15 28.44
C LEU A 46 11.09 40.40 29.96
N LEU A 47 11.38 39.39 30.78
CA LEU A 47 11.32 39.49 32.25
C LEU A 47 12.54 40.14 32.89
N THR A 48 13.71 39.96 32.27
CA THR A 48 15.00 40.51 32.72
C THR A 48 15.32 41.85 32.07
N SER A 49 14.46 42.33 31.17
CA SER A 49 14.68 43.51 30.32
C SER A 49 15.96 43.42 29.46
N ASP A 50 16.32 42.20 29.05
CA ASP A 50 17.49 41.91 28.25
C ASP A 50 17.19 41.97 26.75
N PHE A 51 17.58 43.09 26.11
CA PHE A 51 17.24 43.39 24.72
C PHE A 51 18.47 43.70 23.86
N VAL A 52 18.40 43.33 22.58
CA VAL A 52 19.33 43.77 21.53
C VAL A 52 18.62 44.71 20.56
N ASN A 53 19.27 45.82 20.18
CA ASN A 53 18.73 46.71 19.15
C ASN A 53 18.98 46.08 17.76
N LEU A 54 17.92 45.60 17.10
CA LEU A 54 18.03 44.93 15.81
C LEU A 54 18.11 45.92 14.64
N THR A 55 17.45 47.08 14.73
CA THR A 55 17.50 48.10 13.67
C THR A 55 18.86 48.80 13.60
N ALA A 56 19.62 48.84 14.69
CA ALA A 56 20.98 49.35 14.72
C ALA A 56 22.03 48.39 14.13
N GLN A 57 21.66 47.16 13.79
CA GLN A 57 22.57 46.19 13.19
C GLN A 57 22.79 46.46 11.70
N ASP A 58 23.99 46.15 11.20
CA ASP A 58 24.31 46.20 9.78
C ASP A 58 23.30 45.35 8.96
N PRO A 59 22.63 45.92 7.94
CA PRO A 59 21.76 45.16 7.04
C PRO A 59 22.40 43.91 6.45
N ALA A 60 23.71 43.95 6.12
CA ALA A 60 24.42 42.80 5.60
C ALA A 60 24.60 41.72 6.67
N LEU A 61 24.80 42.10 7.93
CA LEU A 61 24.82 41.16 9.06
C LEU A 61 23.44 40.50 9.24
N LEU A 62 22.36 41.27 9.23
CA LEU A 62 20.99 40.75 9.37
C LEU A 62 20.65 39.75 8.26
N LYS A 63 21.09 40.01 7.02
CA LYS A 63 20.94 39.05 5.92
C LYS A 63 21.66 37.74 6.20
N ARG A 64 22.93 37.79 6.64
CA ARG A 64 23.70 36.59 7.02
C ARG A 64 23.08 35.84 8.20
N VAL A 65 22.54 36.57 9.18
CA VAL A 65 21.80 35.98 10.31
C VAL A 65 20.57 35.23 9.79
N GLY A 66 19.84 35.79 8.82
CA GLY A 66 18.69 35.12 8.19
C GLY A 66 19.01 33.81 7.47
N GLU A 67 20.27 33.60 7.09
CA GLU A 67 20.76 32.36 6.48
C GLU A 67 21.26 31.33 7.50
N ALA A 68 21.51 31.75 8.75
CA ALA A 68 22.06 30.90 9.79
C ALA A 68 20.95 30.10 10.52
N PRO A 69 21.19 28.80 10.82
CA PRO A 69 20.26 28.00 11.62
C PRO A 69 20.30 28.40 13.10
N GLY A 70 19.33 27.91 13.88
CA GLY A 70 19.23 28.25 15.30
C GLY A 70 18.52 29.57 15.51
N SER A 71 18.53 30.09 16.74
CA SER A 71 17.94 31.39 17.07
C SER A 71 19.04 32.39 17.45
N ALA A 72 19.24 33.43 16.65
CA ALA A 72 20.27 34.45 16.87
C ALA A 72 20.03 35.29 18.13
N ILE A 73 18.75 35.52 18.48
CA ILE A 73 18.36 36.18 19.74
C ILE A 73 18.12 35.17 20.87
N GLY A 74 18.38 33.88 20.69
CA GLY A 74 18.05 32.84 21.67
C GLY A 74 16.54 32.56 21.74
N SER A 75 16.13 31.59 22.55
CA SER A 75 14.71 31.27 22.81
C SER A 75 14.56 30.59 24.17
N SER A 76 13.34 30.52 24.70
CA SER A 76 13.04 29.83 25.96
C SER A 76 11.80 28.95 25.85
N ARG A 77 11.69 28.00 26.79
CA ARG A 77 10.51 27.14 27.02
C ARG A 77 9.79 27.48 28.34
N ARG A 78 10.15 28.59 28.98
CA ARG A 78 9.58 29.03 30.25
C ARG A 78 8.13 29.46 30.04
N GLY A 79 7.21 28.89 30.82
CA GLY A 79 5.84 29.38 30.93
C GLY A 79 5.76 30.64 31.79
N LEU A 80 4.71 31.43 31.61
CA LEU A 80 4.45 32.63 32.40
C LEU A 80 3.52 32.31 33.58
N ALA A 81 3.86 32.85 34.75
CA ALA A 81 2.95 32.95 35.90
C ALA A 81 2.22 34.31 35.90
N ASP A 82 1.18 34.47 36.71
CA ASP A 82 0.41 35.72 36.78
C ASP A 82 1.27 36.94 37.13
N ASP A 83 2.23 36.77 38.04
CA ASP A 83 3.15 37.81 38.49
C ASP A 83 4.21 38.20 37.45
N ASP A 84 4.39 37.40 36.40
CA ASP A 84 5.33 37.70 35.32
C ASP A 84 4.80 38.80 34.38
N TYR A 85 3.48 38.90 34.19
CA TYR A 85 2.86 39.82 33.23
C TYR A 85 3.11 41.30 33.54
N PRO A 86 2.92 41.80 34.79
CA PRO A 86 3.21 43.20 35.11
C PRO A 86 4.66 43.58 34.80
N ARG A 87 5.61 42.68 35.06
CA ARG A 87 7.04 42.89 34.79
C ARG A 87 7.33 43.02 33.29
N ILE A 88 6.69 42.19 32.47
CA ILE A 88 6.80 42.26 31.01
C ILE A 88 6.25 43.61 30.51
N PHE A 89 5.06 44.02 30.97
CA PHE A 89 4.48 45.30 30.56
C PHE A 89 5.33 46.50 31.00
N GLU A 90 5.95 46.44 32.18
CA GLU A 90 6.90 47.47 32.62
C GLU A 90 8.13 47.52 31.70
N ALA A 91 8.70 46.37 31.33
CA ALA A 91 9.83 46.29 30.41
C ALA A 91 9.48 46.85 29.02
N LEU A 92 8.31 46.50 28.48
CA LEU A 92 7.81 47.04 27.21
C LEU A 92 7.58 48.56 27.29
N ARG A 93 6.98 49.05 28.38
CA ARG A 93 6.75 50.49 28.62
C ARG A 93 8.05 51.27 28.67
N LYS A 94 9.07 50.77 29.38
CA LYS A 94 10.42 51.40 29.45
C LYS A 94 11.08 51.51 28.08
N ARG A 95 10.72 50.66 27.13
CA ARG A 95 11.21 50.69 25.74
C ARG A 95 10.30 51.46 24.79
N GLY A 96 9.19 52.03 25.26
CA GLY A 96 8.17 52.64 24.40
C GLY A 96 7.59 51.66 23.37
N ALA A 97 7.61 50.36 23.67
CA ALA A 97 7.18 49.33 22.76
C ALA A 97 5.64 49.27 22.70
N GLN A 98 5.10 49.49 21.50
CA GLN A 98 3.66 49.42 21.22
C GLN A 98 3.30 48.24 20.31
N CYS A 99 4.29 47.47 19.87
CA CYS A 99 4.09 46.22 19.16
C CYS A 99 5.00 45.12 19.71
N LEU A 100 4.44 43.93 19.93
CA LEU A 100 5.14 42.71 20.30
C LEU A 100 4.91 41.65 19.23
N PHE A 101 5.99 41.26 18.57
CA PHE A 101 6.03 40.11 17.67
C PHE A 101 6.46 38.88 18.44
N TYR A 102 5.72 37.78 18.32
CA TYR A 102 6.08 36.53 18.98
C TYR A 102 6.21 35.39 17.97
N THR A 103 7.44 34.94 17.74
CA THR A 103 7.72 33.81 16.84
C THR A 103 7.72 32.51 17.61
N GLY A 104 6.85 31.56 17.26
CA GLY A 104 6.79 30.29 17.97
C GLY A 104 5.71 29.33 17.52
N GLY A 105 5.57 28.23 18.25
CA GLY A 105 4.55 27.20 18.00
C GLY A 105 3.30 27.42 18.86
N ASN A 106 2.50 26.36 19.04
CA ASN A 106 1.23 26.39 19.78
C ASN A 106 1.33 27.12 21.14
N GLY A 107 2.27 26.74 22.00
CA GLY A 107 2.42 27.38 23.32
C GLY A 107 2.78 28.87 23.26
N SER A 108 3.57 29.29 22.26
CA SER A 108 3.91 30.72 22.07
C SER A 108 2.72 31.52 21.56
N MET A 109 1.87 30.93 20.72
CA MET A 109 0.64 31.58 20.26
C MET A 109 -0.37 31.73 21.41
N SER A 110 -0.46 30.74 22.31
CA SER A 110 -1.23 30.89 23.56
C SER A 110 -0.69 32.04 24.41
N THR A 111 0.62 32.11 24.64
CA THR A 111 1.24 33.21 25.40
C THR A 111 1.03 34.58 24.74
N ALA A 112 1.13 34.66 23.40
CA ALA A 112 0.88 35.89 22.66
C ALA A 112 -0.58 36.38 22.84
N LEU A 113 -1.54 35.45 22.78
CA LEU A 113 -2.95 35.76 23.03
C LEU A 113 -3.18 36.23 24.48
N GLU A 114 -2.58 35.57 25.47
CA GLU A 114 -2.67 35.96 26.88
C GLU A 114 -2.10 37.36 27.13
N LEU A 115 -0.94 37.68 26.53
CA LEU A 115 -0.35 39.03 26.58
C LEU A 115 -1.27 40.08 25.96
N GLN A 116 -1.91 39.78 24.82
CA GLN A 116 -2.86 40.68 24.16
C GLN A 116 -4.08 40.96 25.06
N LEU A 117 -4.68 39.91 25.64
CA LEU A 117 -5.87 40.02 26.48
C LEU A 117 -5.57 40.81 27.76
N ARG A 118 -4.43 40.55 28.42
CA ARG A 118 -4.04 41.26 29.64
C ARG A 118 -3.63 42.71 29.38
N ALA A 119 -2.93 42.99 28.27
CA ALA A 119 -2.61 44.35 27.87
C ALA A 119 -3.90 45.18 27.71
N ARG A 120 -4.91 44.61 27.03
CA ARG A 120 -6.23 45.25 26.87
C ARG A 120 -6.93 45.48 28.21
N ALA A 121 -6.92 44.50 29.11
CA ALA A 121 -7.53 44.62 30.43
C ALA A 121 -6.88 45.72 31.29
N LEU A 122 -5.58 45.96 31.12
CA LEU A 122 -4.81 46.97 31.84
C LEU A 122 -4.77 48.34 31.12
N GLY A 123 -5.47 48.50 30.00
CA GLY A 123 -5.40 49.73 29.19
C GLY A 123 -4.02 50.01 28.59
N PHE A 124 -3.18 48.99 28.46
CA PHE A 124 -1.86 49.09 27.83
C PHE A 124 -2.01 48.92 26.31
N GLU A 125 -1.77 49.99 25.56
CA GLU A 125 -1.81 49.96 24.10
C GLU A 125 -0.66 49.12 23.53
N LEU A 126 -0.94 47.85 23.28
CA LEU A 126 0.00 46.89 22.70
C LEU A 126 -0.68 46.12 21.57
N GLN A 127 -0.06 46.18 20.39
CA GLN A 127 -0.34 45.26 19.30
C GLN A 127 0.46 43.98 19.51
N VAL A 128 -0.18 42.82 19.44
CA VAL A 128 0.52 41.53 19.51
C VAL A 128 0.28 40.75 18.23
N ILE A 129 1.35 40.33 17.56
CA ILE A 129 1.29 39.58 16.30
C ILE A 129 2.14 38.31 16.38
N GLY A 130 1.53 37.18 16.05
CA GLY A 130 2.18 35.88 16.01
C GLY A 130 2.88 35.61 14.67
N ILE A 131 4.10 35.06 14.74
CA ILE A 131 4.83 34.54 13.58
C ILE A 131 4.94 33.01 13.72
N PRO A 132 4.40 32.22 12.77
CA PRO A 132 4.30 30.78 12.90
C PRO A 132 5.69 30.12 12.86
N LYS A 133 5.94 29.19 13.78
CA LYS A 133 7.18 28.38 13.82
C LYS A 133 6.94 27.04 14.50
N THR A 134 7.02 25.95 13.76
CA THR A 134 7.04 24.60 14.34
C THR A 134 7.65 23.61 13.35
N ILE A 135 8.49 22.70 13.85
CA ILE A 135 8.98 21.58 13.03
C ILE A 135 7.92 20.48 12.93
N ASP A 136 6.98 20.42 13.87
CA ASP A 136 5.97 19.37 13.97
C ASP A 136 4.83 19.58 12.95
N ASN A 137 4.78 20.76 12.30
CA ASN A 137 3.74 21.14 11.35
C ASN A 137 2.31 21.02 11.91
N ASP A 138 2.15 21.39 13.18
CA ASP A 138 0.95 21.16 14.01
C ASP A 138 0.21 22.45 14.39
N LEU A 139 0.53 23.58 13.74
CA LEU A 139 -0.24 24.82 13.87
C LEU A 139 -1.50 24.73 13.00
N ALA A 140 -2.66 25.03 13.58
CA ALA A 140 -3.92 25.07 12.84
C ALA A 140 -3.96 26.22 11.82
N VAL A 141 -4.87 26.12 10.86
CA VAL A 141 -5.18 27.13 9.81
C VAL A 141 -4.11 27.29 8.73
N THR A 142 -2.82 27.37 9.09
CA THR A 142 -1.72 27.44 8.12
C THR A 142 -1.54 26.11 7.39
N ASP A 143 -1.27 26.12 6.08
CA ASP A 143 -1.04 24.88 5.28
C ASP A 143 0.19 24.12 5.79
N HIS A 144 1.24 24.87 6.13
CA HIS A 144 2.44 24.36 6.75
C HIS A 144 3.12 25.46 7.57
N SER A 145 4.17 25.08 8.31
CA SER A 145 4.86 25.95 9.26
C SER A 145 6.35 26.11 8.93
N PRO A 146 6.89 27.33 9.05
CA PRO A 146 8.33 27.58 8.96
C PRO A 146 9.17 26.65 9.85
N GLY A 147 10.14 25.97 9.22
CA GLY A 147 11.05 25.02 9.83
C GLY A 147 10.68 23.55 9.58
N TYR A 148 9.43 23.25 9.23
CA TYR A 148 9.00 21.88 8.93
C TYR A 148 9.74 21.32 7.72
N ALA A 149 9.70 22.00 6.57
CA ALA A 149 10.21 21.46 5.32
C ALA A 149 11.73 21.21 5.34
N SER A 150 12.51 22.06 6.01
CA SER A 150 13.94 21.82 6.22
C SER A 150 14.21 20.62 7.13
N THR A 151 13.43 20.47 8.21
CA THR A 151 13.55 19.33 9.14
C THR A 151 13.13 18.02 8.45
N ALA A 152 12.05 18.05 7.67
CA ALA A 152 11.57 16.94 6.85
C ALA A 152 12.62 16.50 5.83
N ARG A 153 13.25 17.46 5.12
CA ARG A 153 14.35 17.17 4.19
C ARG A 153 15.52 16.49 4.88
N TYR A 154 15.93 17.00 6.05
CA TYR A 154 17.00 16.38 6.82
C TYR A 154 16.69 14.93 7.17
N PHE A 155 15.51 14.64 7.73
CA PHE A 155 15.17 13.28 8.13
C PHE A 155 14.96 12.34 6.95
N ALA A 156 14.50 12.83 5.79
CA ALA A 156 14.49 12.07 4.55
C ALA A 156 15.91 11.69 4.10
N CYS A 157 16.86 12.64 4.11
CA CYS A 157 18.27 12.34 3.82
C CYS A 157 18.86 11.35 4.83
N ALA A 158 18.61 11.55 6.14
CA ALA A 158 19.10 10.66 7.18
C ALA A 158 18.55 9.23 7.03
N ALA A 159 17.28 9.08 6.67
CA ALA A 159 16.67 7.77 6.45
C ALA A 159 17.23 7.07 5.19
N ARG A 160 17.48 7.83 4.12
CA ARG A 160 18.18 7.32 2.92
C ARG A 160 19.57 6.83 3.28
N ASP A 161 20.37 7.67 3.94
CA ASP A 161 21.78 7.39 4.23
C ASP A 161 21.93 6.25 5.25
N ALA A 162 21.07 6.21 6.27
CA ALA A 162 20.97 5.06 7.17
C ALA A 162 20.55 3.78 6.43
N GLY A 163 19.73 3.90 5.38
CA GLY A 163 19.37 2.84 4.47
C GLY A 163 20.52 2.26 3.66
N GLU A 164 21.41 3.12 3.17
CA GLU A 164 22.61 2.69 2.43
C GLU A 164 23.63 2.02 3.35
N ASP A 165 23.85 2.56 4.56
CA ASP A 165 24.69 1.89 5.55
C ASP A 165 24.08 0.52 5.96
N ASN A 166 22.76 0.49 6.19
CA ASN A 166 22.02 -0.74 6.49
C ASN A 166 22.05 -1.76 5.34
N ARG A 167 22.23 -1.32 4.08
CA ARG A 167 22.43 -2.20 2.91
C ARG A 167 23.81 -2.86 2.91
N SER A 168 24.80 -2.21 3.49
CA SER A 168 26.21 -2.51 3.29
C SER A 168 26.80 -3.45 4.34
N LEU A 169 26.09 -3.73 5.44
CA LEU A 169 26.62 -4.47 6.59
C LEU A 169 25.83 -5.75 6.91
N PRO A 170 26.52 -6.83 7.34
CA PRO A 170 25.85 -8.03 7.86
C PRO A 170 25.41 -7.80 9.32
N ALA A 171 24.09 -7.73 9.52
CA ALA A 171 23.31 -7.73 10.78
C ALA A 171 22.59 -6.39 11.12
N PRO A 172 21.28 -6.24 10.85
CA PRO A 172 20.82 -5.17 9.97
C PRO A 172 19.43 -4.60 10.36
N ILE A 173 19.10 -4.51 11.65
CA ILE A 173 17.95 -3.72 12.11
C ILE A 173 18.48 -2.35 12.57
N CYS A 174 17.96 -1.27 12.02
CA CYS A 174 18.28 0.09 12.40
C CYS A 174 16.99 0.83 12.76
N VAL A 175 16.91 1.34 13.98
CA VAL A 175 15.81 2.17 14.46
C VAL A 175 16.23 3.63 14.38
N LEU A 176 15.67 4.36 13.42
CA LEU A 176 15.86 5.79 13.28
C LEU A 176 14.79 6.52 14.10
N GLU A 177 15.20 7.13 15.21
CA GLU A 177 14.33 7.99 16.03
C GLU A 177 14.21 9.38 15.38
N VAL A 178 12.98 9.80 15.13
CA VAL A 178 12.65 11.05 14.43
C VAL A 178 11.90 11.99 15.37
N LEU A 179 12.23 13.28 15.31
CA LEU A 179 11.51 14.31 16.08
C LEU A 179 10.02 14.34 15.71
N GLY A 180 9.17 14.66 16.67
CA GLY A 180 7.73 14.69 16.50
C GLY A 180 7.02 14.23 17.75
N ARG A 181 6.41 15.17 18.49
CA ARG A 181 5.83 14.85 19.80
C ARG A 181 4.38 14.40 19.73
N ASN A 182 3.55 15.18 19.05
CA ASN A 182 2.11 14.93 18.97
C ASN A 182 1.64 14.60 17.55
N ALA A 183 2.45 14.94 16.54
CA ALA A 183 2.13 14.75 15.13
C ALA A 183 3.29 14.05 14.41
N GLY A 184 2.94 13.21 13.44
CA GLY A 184 3.85 12.37 12.68
C GLY A 184 4.38 12.98 11.40
N TRP A 185 4.22 14.29 11.16
CA TRP A 185 4.56 14.92 9.88
C TRP A 185 6.04 14.78 9.49
N VAL A 186 6.96 14.89 10.45
CA VAL A 186 8.41 14.77 10.19
C VAL A 186 8.81 13.32 9.92
N VAL A 187 8.34 12.37 10.75
CA VAL A 187 8.62 10.95 10.54
C VAL A 187 7.96 10.45 9.25
N ALA A 188 6.76 10.94 8.88
CA ALA A 188 6.11 10.62 7.61
C ALA A 188 6.95 11.09 6.42
N ALA A 189 7.62 12.25 6.52
CA ALA A 189 8.48 12.76 5.46
C ALA A 189 9.69 11.87 5.17
N THR A 190 10.10 10.99 6.09
CA THR A 190 11.14 9.99 5.81
C THR A 190 10.76 9.04 4.67
N SER A 191 9.47 8.88 4.38
CA SER A 191 9.00 8.11 3.22
C SER A 191 9.51 8.66 1.87
N LEU A 192 9.83 9.96 1.80
CA LEU A 192 10.39 10.61 0.61
C LEU A 192 11.81 10.12 0.27
N ALA A 193 12.46 9.39 1.18
CA ALA A 193 13.73 8.73 0.92
C ALA A 193 13.63 7.55 -0.06
N ARG A 194 12.42 6.98 -0.24
CA ARG A 194 12.20 5.76 -1.01
C ARG A 194 12.06 6.07 -2.51
N ALA A 195 12.83 5.40 -3.35
CA ALA A 195 12.58 5.34 -4.80
C ALA A 195 11.78 4.08 -5.15
N ASP A 196 12.11 2.94 -4.54
CA ASP A 196 11.48 1.64 -4.72
C ASP A 196 10.86 1.11 -3.41
N ALA A 197 10.08 0.02 -3.51
CA ALA A 197 9.37 -0.56 -2.36
C ALA A 197 10.27 -1.18 -1.28
N ASP A 198 11.52 -1.50 -1.63
CA ASP A 198 12.52 -2.12 -0.75
C ASP A 198 13.60 -1.13 -0.27
N ASP A 199 13.38 0.16 -0.51
CA ASP A 199 14.22 1.23 0.03
C ASP A 199 13.84 1.57 1.48
N ALA A 200 14.84 2.03 2.23
CA ALA A 200 14.66 2.51 3.58
C ALA A 200 13.96 3.88 3.63
N PRO A 201 13.27 4.22 4.73
CA PRO A 201 12.96 3.32 5.84
C PRO A 201 11.92 2.29 5.38
N HIS A 202 11.96 1.04 5.81
CA HIS A 202 10.96 0.04 5.37
C HIS A 202 9.67 0.14 6.17
N LEU A 203 9.78 0.50 7.46
CA LEU A 203 8.66 0.69 8.38
C LEU A 203 8.68 2.12 8.92
N ILE A 204 7.50 2.71 9.08
CA ILE A 204 7.31 4.08 9.57
C ILE A 204 6.19 4.06 10.62
N TYR A 205 6.48 4.53 11.83
CA TYR A 205 5.53 4.57 12.94
C TYR A 205 5.25 6.02 13.36
N LEU A 206 3.95 6.31 13.48
CA LEU A 206 3.36 7.64 13.65
C LEU A 206 2.61 7.71 14.99
N PRO A 207 2.72 8.82 15.75
CA PRO A 207 2.09 8.96 17.07
C PRO A 207 0.55 8.93 17.02
N GLU A 208 -0.05 9.23 15.87
CA GLU A 208 -1.50 9.17 15.63
C GLU A 208 -2.05 7.74 15.68
N ARG A 209 -1.20 6.74 15.41
CA ARG A 209 -1.58 5.32 15.44
C ARG A 209 -0.89 4.62 16.59
N ARG A 210 -1.69 4.21 17.58
CA ARG A 210 -1.23 3.32 18.67
C ARG A 210 -0.80 1.98 18.11
N VAL A 211 0.27 1.42 18.66
CA VAL A 211 0.84 0.14 18.22
C VAL A 211 1.46 -0.60 19.42
N SER A 212 1.29 -1.92 19.50
CA SER A 212 2.02 -2.74 20.47
C SER A 212 3.45 -3.01 20.02
N PHE A 213 4.30 -3.29 21.00
CA PHE A 213 5.63 -3.84 20.74
C PHE A 213 5.57 -5.13 19.90
N GLU A 214 4.65 -6.06 20.22
CA GLU A 214 4.51 -7.31 19.46
C GLU A 214 4.14 -7.08 17.99
N GLN A 215 3.30 -6.07 17.71
CA GLN A 215 3.01 -5.68 16.33
C GLN A 215 4.27 -5.12 15.64
N ILE A 216 5.02 -4.24 16.30
CA ILE A 216 6.28 -3.72 15.73
C ILE A 216 7.26 -4.87 15.46
N ALA A 217 7.45 -5.79 16.42
CA ALA A 217 8.35 -6.92 16.29
C ALA A 217 7.93 -7.84 15.14
N SER A 218 6.64 -8.13 15.00
CA SER A 218 6.11 -8.93 13.88
C SER A 218 6.30 -8.25 12.52
N ASP A 219 6.08 -6.94 12.45
CA ASP A 219 6.29 -6.17 11.22
C ASP A 219 7.77 -6.14 10.83
N VAL A 220 8.67 -5.96 11.80
CA VAL A 220 10.13 -6.01 11.62
C VAL A 220 10.56 -7.40 11.15
N ASP A 221 10.11 -8.46 11.82
CA ASP A 221 10.44 -9.85 11.49
C ASP A 221 10.02 -10.21 10.05
N ARG A 222 8.81 -9.81 9.65
CA ARG A 222 8.32 -10.02 8.27
C ARG A 222 9.21 -9.36 7.21
N VAL A 223 9.62 -8.11 7.44
CA VAL A 223 10.52 -7.41 6.51
C VAL A 223 11.91 -8.03 6.53
N TYR A 224 12.41 -8.38 7.72
CA TYR A 224 13.69 -9.01 7.92
C TYR A 224 13.80 -10.36 7.19
N HIS A 225 12.78 -11.20 7.26
CA HIS A 225 12.76 -12.48 6.55
C HIS A 225 12.82 -12.32 5.03
N ARG A 226 12.27 -11.22 4.50
CA ARG A 226 12.26 -10.94 3.06
C ARG A 226 13.56 -10.32 2.57
N LEU A 227 14.08 -9.32 3.28
CA LEU A 227 15.17 -8.46 2.81
C LEU A 227 16.49 -8.69 3.54
N ARG A 228 16.47 -9.47 4.63
CA ARG A 228 17.61 -9.67 5.54
C ARG A 228 18.18 -8.36 6.09
N ARG A 229 17.34 -7.30 6.13
CA ARG A 229 17.64 -5.96 6.63
C ARG A 229 16.35 -5.17 6.89
N VAL A 230 16.36 -4.26 7.86
CA VAL A 230 15.23 -3.39 8.21
C VAL A 230 15.71 -2.07 8.81
N VAL A 231 15.49 -0.95 8.12
CA VAL A 231 15.39 0.38 8.74
C VAL A 231 13.94 0.68 9.17
N VAL A 232 13.76 1.09 10.42
CA VAL A 232 12.49 1.51 11.04
C VAL A 232 12.61 3.00 11.37
N ALA A 233 11.77 3.85 10.80
CA ALA A 233 11.63 5.23 11.25
C ALA A 233 10.50 5.31 12.29
N VAL A 234 10.80 5.84 13.47
CA VAL A 234 9.83 5.94 14.58
C VAL A 234 9.81 7.35 15.15
N CYS A 235 8.61 7.89 15.34
CA CYS A 235 8.42 9.19 15.98
C CYS A 235 8.79 9.12 17.46
N GLU A 236 9.52 10.09 18.01
CA GLU A 236 9.83 10.16 19.45
C GLU A 236 8.56 10.15 20.33
N GLY A 237 7.45 10.68 19.82
CA GLY A 237 6.14 10.69 20.46
C GLY A 237 5.28 9.45 20.22
N GLN A 238 5.82 8.37 19.64
CA GLN A 238 5.06 7.14 19.37
C GLN A 238 4.32 6.66 20.61
N ARG A 239 3.06 6.28 20.43
CA ARG A 239 2.19 5.82 21.52
C ARG A 239 2.04 4.30 21.50
N ASP A 240 2.01 3.72 22.70
CA ASP A 240 1.64 2.32 22.91
C ASP A 240 0.12 2.11 22.87
N GLU A 241 -0.34 0.88 23.07
CA GLU A 241 -1.77 0.52 23.07
C GLU A 241 -2.56 1.25 24.17
N SER A 242 -1.94 1.51 25.32
CA SER A 242 -2.55 2.26 26.42
C SER A 242 -2.70 3.75 26.10
N GLY A 243 -2.01 4.24 25.06
CA GLY A 243 -1.96 5.64 24.67
C GLY A 243 -0.87 6.44 25.39
N GLY A 244 -0.08 5.79 26.25
CA GLY A 244 1.13 6.33 26.85
C GLY A 244 2.26 6.46 25.83
N VAL A 245 3.30 7.23 26.18
CA VAL A 245 4.53 7.30 25.38
C VAL A 245 5.19 5.92 25.41
N PHE A 246 5.47 5.38 24.23
CA PHE A 246 6.04 4.05 24.08
C PHE A 246 7.36 3.93 24.87
N GLY A 247 7.47 2.88 25.70
CA GLY A 247 8.68 2.64 26.50
C GLY A 247 8.81 3.48 27.78
N ALA A 248 7.82 4.31 28.14
CA ALA A 248 7.84 5.07 29.40
C ALA A 248 7.89 4.17 30.65
N GLN A 249 7.42 2.92 30.56
CA GLN A 249 7.49 1.92 31.63
C GLN A 249 8.86 1.21 31.71
N LEU A 250 9.67 1.31 30.66
CA LEU A 250 11.00 0.66 30.56
C LEU A 250 12.12 1.59 31.05
N ASP A 251 11.86 2.89 31.17
CA ASP A 251 12.85 3.91 31.57
C ASP A 251 12.68 4.24 33.06
N ARG A 252 13.46 3.58 33.93
CA ARG A 252 13.38 3.71 35.41
C ARG A 252 13.79 5.09 35.95
N ALA A 253 14.23 6.02 35.10
CA ALA A 253 14.85 7.29 35.50
C ALA A 253 14.06 8.57 35.15
N ALA A 254 12.84 8.49 34.58
CA ALA A 254 12.12 9.68 34.12
C ALA A 254 11.36 10.42 35.26
N SER A 255 11.64 11.72 35.41
CA SER A 255 10.93 12.64 36.32
C SER A 255 9.49 12.93 35.85
N PRO A 256 8.50 13.04 36.76
CA PRO A 256 7.07 13.17 36.40
C PRO A 256 6.70 14.39 35.56
N VAL A 257 7.58 15.42 35.53
CA VAL A 257 7.25 16.71 34.91
C VAL A 257 7.56 16.72 33.41
N HIS A 258 8.39 15.81 32.88
CA HIS A 258 8.76 15.74 31.45
C HIS A 258 8.92 14.28 30.99
N ALA A 259 7.82 13.51 30.99
CA ALA A 259 7.78 12.13 30.53
C ALA A 259 7.89 11.99 28.98
N LEU A 260 8.94 12.55 28.37
CA LEU A 260 9.47 11.98 27.14
C LEU A 260 10.34 10.81 27.57
N ALA A 261 10.09 9.61 27.05
CA ALA A 261 11.04 8.52 27.14
C ALA A 261 12.33 9.02 26.49
N SER A 262 13.30 9.44 27.30
CA SER A 262 14.58 9.86 26.75
C SER A 262 15.16 8.58 26.17
N ASN A 263 15.23 8.47 24.84
CA ASN A 263 15.84 7.35 24.10
C ASN A 263 14.89 6.22 23.63
N LEU A 264 13.70 6.55 23.12
CA LEU A 264 12.76 5.60 22.48
C LEU A 264 13.45 4.65 21.49
N GLY A 265 14.26 5.18 20.58
CA GLY A 265 14.93 4.41 19.54
C GLY A 265 15.83 3.32 20.11
N HIS A 266 16.59 3.65 21.17
CA HIS A 266 17.46 2.69 21.86
C HIS A 266 16.66 1.63 22.61
N THR A 267 15.63 2.04 23.36
CA THR A 267 14.73 1.12 24.05
C THR A 267 14.09 0.13 23.08
N LEU A 268 13.62 0.61 21.93
CA LEU A 268 13.04 -0.23 20.89
C LEU A 268 14.08 -1.17 20.24
N ALA A 269 15.30 -0.68 19.97
CA ALA A 269 16.37 -1.52 19.41
C ALA A 269 16.77 -2.66 20.37
N ASN A 270 16.89 -2.38 21.67
CA ASN A 270 17.20 -3.41 22.67
C ASN A 270 16.08 -4.46 22.73
N ALA A 271 14.82 -4.00 22.82
CA ALA A 271 13.67 -4.89 22.86
C ALA A 271 13.56 -5.77 21.59
N LEU A 272 13.78 -5.20 20.40
CA LEU A 272 13.81 -5.96 19.14
C LEU A 272 14.95 -6.99 19.11
N THR A 273 16.11 -6.64 19.65
CA THR A 273 17.26 -7.55 19.73
C THR A 273 16.94 -8.77 20.60
N GLU A 274 16.37 -8.53 21.79
CA GLU A 274 15.96 -9.59 22.71
C GLU A 274 14.85 -10.46 22.10
N ARG A 275 13.85 -9.83 21.48
CA ARG A 275 12.67 -10.54 20.97
C ARG A 275 12.94 -11.38 19.73
N LEU A 276 13.78 -10.89 18.81
CA LEU A 276 14.01 -11.50 17.50
C LEU A 276 15.34 -12.26 17.41
N GLY A 277 16.24 -12.11 18.38
CA GLY A 277 17.59 -12.68 18.32
C GLY A 277 18.46 -12.08 17.21
N VAL A 278 18.08 -10.92 16.67
CA VAL A 278 18.77 -10.20 15.60
C VAL A 278 19.29 -8.88 16.15
N ARG A 279 20.57 -8.60 15.98
CA ARG A 279 21.18 -7.33 16.42
C ARG A 279 20.44 -6.13 15.81
N ALA A 280 19.95 -5.23 16.66
CA ALA A 280 19.43 -3.94 16.28
C ALA A 280 20.26 -2.80 16.87
N ARG A 281 20.30 -1.67 16.18
CA ARG A 281 20.91 -0.41 16.66
C ARG A 281 19.94 0.74 16.52
N ALA A 282 20.18 1.81 17.26
CA ALA A 282 19.39 3.04 17.18
C ALA A 282 20.23 4.21 16.68
N GLU A 283 19.63 5.01 15.80
CA GLU A 283 20.18 6.29 15.33
C GLU A 283 19.27 7.41 15.81
N LYS A 284 19.83 8.40 16.51
CA LYS A 284 19.09 9.56 17.02
C LYS A 284 19.74 10.85 16.50
N PRO A 285 19.39 11.28 15.28
CA PRO A 285 19.87 12.55 14.73
C PRO A 285 19.44 13.76 15.57
N GLY A 286 18.30 13.64 16.27
CA GLY A 286 17.85 14.55 17.33
C GLY A 286 17.94 16.02 16.97
N LEU A 287 18.77 16.76 17.70
CA LEU A 287 18.88 18.23 17.63
C LEU A 287 19.45 18.73 16.29
N VAL A 288 20.30 17.93 15.63
CA VAL A 288 20.87 18.31 14.33
C VAL A 288 19.76 18.46 13.30
N GLY A 289 18.73 17.61 13.36
CA GLY A 289 17.67 17.61 12.35
C GLY A 289 16.81 18.88 12.33
N ARG A 290 16.59 19.53 13.48
CA ARG A 290 15.84 20.78 13.53
C ARG A 290 16.67 22.03 13.23
N SER A 291 18.01 21.94 13.26
CA SER A 291 18.93 23.06 13.12
C SER A 291 20.00 22.85 12.04
N SER A 292 19.79 21.94 11.09
CA SER A 292 20.78 21.64 10.05
C SER A 292 20.80 22.71 8.97
N GLY A 293 21.88 23.50 8.93
CA GLY A 293 22.11 24.49 7.87
C GLY A 293 22.29 23.87 6.46
N LEU A 294 22.76 22.62 6.39
CA LEU A 294 23.00 21.91 5.12
C LEU A 294 21.71 21.42 4.45
N CYS A 295 20.66 21.16 5.24
CA CYS A 295 19.41 20.60 4.75
C CYS A 295 18.29 21.65 4.66
N VAL A 296 18.62 22.94 4.70
CA VAL A 296 17.61 24.00 4.59
C VAL A 296 16.91 23.94 3.23
N SER A 297 15.59 23.95 3.25
CA SER A 297 14.79 24.16 2.04
C SER A 297 14.79 25.64 1.66
N ALA A 298 15.11 25.94 0.40
CA ALA A 298 15.05 27.31 -0.12
C ALA A 298 13.64 27.89 0.01
N VAL A 299 12.62 27.06 -0.27
CA VAL A 299 11.19 27.43 -0.11
C VAL A 299 10.87 27.73 1.35
N ASP A 300 11.30 26.86 2.28
CA ASP A 300 11.06 27.05 3.72
C ASP A 300 11.72 28.32 4.26
N ARG A 301 12.93 28.64 3.77
CA ARG A 301 13.64 29.88 4.14
C ARG A 301 12.93 31.12 3.60
N GLU A 302 12.50 31.07 2.35
CA GLU A 302 11.77 32.16 1.71
C GLU A 302 10.41 32.40 2.40
N GLU A 303 9.64 31.34 2.64
CA GLU A 303 8.36 31.40 3.34
C GLU A 303 8.53 31.87 4.79
N ALA A 304 9.55 31.39 5.50
CA ALA A 304 9.89 31.89 6.83
C ALA A 304 10.16 33.39 6.84
N TRP A 305 10.98 33.87 5.89
CA TRP A 305 11.24 35.30 5.71
C TRP A 305 9.96 36.08 5.40
N ARG A 306 9.13 35.59 4.47
CA ARG A 306 7.83 36.21 4.12
C ARG A 306 6.89 36.27 5.32
N CYS A 307 6.84 35.24 6.16
CA CYS A 307 6.04 35.27 7.39
C CYS A 307 6.47 36.38 8.35
N GLY A 308 7.78 36.60 8.48
CA GLY A 308 8.32 37.71 9.27
C GLY A 308 7.97 39.07 8.67
N PHE A 309 8.19 39.21 7.37
CA PHE A 309 7.89 40.44 6.63
C PHE A 309 6.41 40.81 6.75
N GLU A 310 5.52 39.83 6.54
CA GLU A 310 4.09 40.07 6.58
C GLU A 310 3.56 40.35 7.98
N ALA A 311 4.22 39.86 9.04
CA ALA A 311 3.89 40.27 10.39
C ALA A 311 4.18 41.77 10.60
N GLY A 312 5.33 42.27 10.11
CA GLY A 312 5.65 43.69 10.13
C GLY A 312 4.63 44.53 9.34
N ALA A 313 4.23 44.06 8.16
CA ALA A 313 3.20 44.71 7.34
C ALA A 313 1.82 44.71 8.02
N ALA A 314 1.42 43.62 8.68
CA ALA A 314 0.19 43.54 9.46
C ALA A 314 0.19 44.55 10.62
N ALA A 315 1.33 44.72 11.31
CA ALA A 315 1.46 45.74 12.35
C ALA A 315 1.26 47.15 11.81
N ALA A 316 1.83 47.45 10.64
CA ALA A 316 1.67 48.73 9.95
C ALA A 316 0.21 49.01 9.54
N ARG A 317 -0.57 47.95 9.23
CA ARG A 317 -2.02 48.03 8.99
C ARG A 317 -2.87 48.15 10.25
N GLY A 318 -2.26 48.17 11.43
CA GLY A 318 -2.98 48.28 12.70
C GLY A 318 -3.56 46.96 13.22
N GLU A 319 -3.19 45.81 12.64
CA GLU A 319 -3.68 44.51 13.07
C GLU A 319 -3.11 44.12 14.45
N SER A 320 -3.85 43.29 15.20
CA SER A 320 -3.44 42.77 16.49
C SER A 320 -4.24 41.52 16.86
N GLY A 321 -3.68 40.64 17.68
CA GLY A 321 -4.31 39.38 18.09
C GLY A 321 -4.41 38.36 16.96
N VAL A 322 -3.56 38.50 15.93
CA VAL A 322 -3.53 37.64 14.74
C VAL A 322 -2.20 36.91 14.63
N MET A 323 -2.18 35.80 13.88
CA MET A 323 -0.96 35.09 13.48
C MET A 323 -0.91 35.04 11.95
N VAL A 324 0.28 35.28 11.38
CA VAL A 324 0.49 35.07 9.95
C VAL A 324 0.31 33.59 9.60
N ALA A 325 -0.32 33.28 8.46
CA ALA A 325 -0.53 31.93 7.99
C ALA A 325 -0.14 31.79 6.51
N ILE A 326 0.40 30.64 6.14
CA ILE A 326 0.74 30.31 4.76
C ILE A 326 -0.47 29.62 4.13
N ARG A 327 -0.93 30.16 3.00
CA ARG A 327 -2.01 29.57 2.20
C ARG A 327 -1.43 29.01 0.90
N ARG A 328 -1.59 27.70 0.68
CA ARG A 328 -1.18 27.07 -0.57
C ARG A 328 -2.12 27.49 -1.69
N GLU A 329 -1.59 28.17 -2.70
CA GLU A 329 -2.28 28.39 -3.97
C GLU A 329 -2.01 27.23 -4.92
N MET A 330 -3.07 26.66 -5.47
CA MET A 330 -3.02 25.49 -6.35
C MET A 330 -3.36 25.92 -7.79
N PRO A 331 -2.38 26.10 -8.68
CA PRO A 331 -2.65 26.63 -10.02
C PRO A 331 -3.34 25.64 -10.98
N TYR A 332 -3.64 24.41 -10.57
CA TYR A 332 -4.12 23.37 -11.48
C TYR A 332 -5.41 22.67 -11.01
N ARG A 333 -6.51 22.89 -11.73
CA ARG A 333 -7.70 22.03 -11.73
C ARG A 333 -8.08 21.71 -13.18
N GLY A 334 -7.81 20.47 -13.60
CA GLY A 334 -7.99 19.98 -14.98
C GLY A 334 -9.44 19.78 -15.46
N THR A 335 -10.44 20.38 -14.81
CA THR A 335 -11.87 20.18 -15.15
C THR A 335 -12.44 21.21 -16.12
N LEU A 336 -11.66 22.20 -16.56
CA LEU A 336 -12.19 23.38 -17.29
C LEU A 336 -12.48 23.15 -18.78
N LEU A 337 -11.88 22.15 -19.45
CA LEU A 337 -11.92 22.11 -20.92
C LEU A 337 -13.29 21.66 -21.47
N LYS A 338 -13.93 20.64 -20.90
CA LYS A 338 -15.21 20.12 -21.43
C LYS A 338 -16.38 21.11 -21.30
N PRO A 339 -16.60 21.77 -20.13
CA PRO A 339 -17.58 22.84 -20.02
C PRO A 339 -17.30 23.98 -21.00
N TRP A 340 -16.04 24.42 -21.09
CA TRP A 340 -15.62 25.48 -22.01
C TRP A 340 -15.88 25.14 -23.48
N LEU A 341 -15.56 23.91 -23.91
CA LEU A 341 -15.85 23.44 -25.27
C LEU A 341 -17.35 23.45 -25.55
N THR A 342 -18.17 23.04 -24.58
CA THR A 342 -19.63 22.97 -24.75
C THR A 342 -20.24 24.36 -24.89
N GLU A 343 -19.77 25.34 -24.09
CA GLU A 343 -20.21 26.73 -24.15
C GLU A 343 -19.75 27.46 -25.42
N ASN A 344 -18.61 27.09 -25.98
CA ASN A 344 -18.01 27.76 -27.14
C ASN A 344 -18.28 27.07 -28.47
N ALA A 345 -18.92 25.89 -28.45
CA ALA A 345 -19.41 25.19 -29.62
C ALA A 345 -20.56 25.95 -30.28
N SER A 346 -20.61 25.85 -31.61
CA SER A 346 -21.63 26.46 -32.46
C SER A 346 -22.37 25.35 -33.20
N ALA A 347 -23.61 25.65 -33.63
CA ALA A 347 -24.56 24.79 -34.35
C ALA A 347 -25.39 23.83 -33.47
N THR A 348 -26.67 23.70 -33.85
CA THR A 348 -27.73 22.99 -33.12
C THR A 348 -27.85 21.50 -33.46
N THR A 349 -27.26 21.06 -34.57
CA THR A 349 -27.38 19.67 -35.07
C THR A 349 -26.13 18.83 -34.82
N ILE A 350 -24.94 19.45 -34.92
CA ILE A 350 -23.64 18.86 -34.60
C ILE A 350 -22.81 19.96 -33.93
N SER A 351 -22.42 19.78 -32.68
CA SER A 351 -21.58 20.76 -31.96
C SER A 351 -20.21 20.88 -32.63
N ILE A 352 -19.89 22.06 -33.17
CA ILE A 352 -18.62 22.35 -33.86
C ILE A 352 -17.92 23.53 -33.20
N ILE A 353 -16.60 23.43 -33.01
CA ILE A 353 -15.74 24.54 -32.58
C ILE A 353 -14.80 24.89 -33.73
N ASN A 354 -14.74 26.18 -34.08
CA ASN A 354 -13.78 26.66 -35.08
C ASN A 354 -12.37 26.84 -34.47
N LYS A 355 -11.36 26.82 -35.35
CA LYS A 355 -9.94 26.96 -34.98
C LYS A 355 -9.66 28.18 -34.09
N GLY A 356 -10.18 29.36 -34.47
CA GLY A 356 -9.90 30.61 -33.76
C GLY A 356 -10.49 30.69 -32.35
N ARG A 357 -11.59 29.96 -32.08
CA ARG A 357 -12.07 29.76 -30.70
C ARG A 357 -11.21 28.73 -29.99
N PHE A 358 -10.96 27.58 -30.61
CA PHE A 358 -10.18 26.50 -30.00
C PHE A 358 -8.79 26.95 -29.51
N GLU A 359 -8.11 27.81 -30.25
CA GLU A 359 -6.80 28.39 -29.87
C GLU A 359 -6.83 29.20 -28.57
N LYS A 360 -8.01 29.67 -28.15
CA LYS A 360 -8.20 30.43 -26.90
C LYS A 360 -8.67 29.56 -25.74
N ALA A 361 -8.76 28.24 -25.93
CA ALA A 361 -9.19 27.33 -24.89
C ALA A 361 -8.21 27.40 -23.71
N PRO A 362 -8.69 27.63 -22.47
CA PRO A 362 -7.84 27.59 -21.30
C PRO A 362 -7.44 26.13 -21.08
N ILE A 363 -6.25 25.77 -21.54
CA ILE A 363 -5.63 24.49 -21.19
C ILE A 363 -4.87 24.74 -19.88
N PRO A 364 -5.39 24.26 -18.73
CA PRO A 364 -4.61 24.33 -17.51
C PRO A 364 -3.39 23.42 -17.71
N VAL A 365 -2.20 23.99 -17.68
CA VAL A 365 -0.94 23.23 -17.72
C VAL A 365 -0.33 23.36 -16.33
N PRO A 366 -0.10 22.25 -15.60
CA PRO A 366 0.53 22.34 -14.30
C PRO A 366 1.96 22.91 -14.46
N PRO A 367 2.53 23.60 -13.46
CA PRO A 367 3.92 24.06 -13.52
C PRO A 367 4.87 22.92 -13.87
N VAL A 368 6.00 23.22 -14.54
CA VAL A 368 6.95 22.20 -15.04
C VAL A 368 7.42 21.24 -13.95
N GLU A 369 7.63 21.72 -12.72
CA GLU A 369 7.98 20.87 -11.59
C GLU A 369 6.86 19.89 -11.20
N GLU A 370 5.61 20.33 -11.23
CA GLU A 370 4.47 19.45 -10.96
C GLU A 370 4.28 18.44 -12.10
N GLN A 371 4.53 18.84 -13.36
CA GLN A 371 4.58 17.91 -14.49
C GLN A 371 5.63 16.81 -14.27
N ARG A 372 6.86 17.18 -13.87
CA ARG A 372 7.93 16.22 -13.57
C ARG A 372 7.52 15.27 -12.44
N ARG A 373 6.88 15.78 -11.38
CA ARG A 373 6.38 14.96 -10.27
C ARG A 373 5.29 13.99 -10.73
N ILE A 374 4.35 14.44 -11.56
CA ILE A 374 3.31 13.59 -12.16
C ILE A 374 3.95 12.48 -12.99
N VAL A 375 4.91 12.80 -13.87
CA VAL A 375 5.60 11.82 -14.72
C VAL A 375 6.34 10.78 -13.88
N ILE A 376 7.16 11.20 -12.91
CA ILE A 376 7.87 10.28 -12.01
C ILE A 376 6.89 9.35 -11.29
N LYS A 377 5.77 9.89 -10.80
CA LYS A 377 4.75 9.10 -10.11
C LYS A 377 4.07 8.09 -11.05
N LEU A 378 3.74 8.51 -12.27
CA LEU A 378 3.15 7.65 -13.30
C LEU A 378 4.10 6.52 -13.69
N ASP A 379 5.36 6.83 -13.99
CA ASP A 379 6.38 5.85 -14.37
C ASP A 379 6.56 4.79 -13.28
N ASN A 380 6.64 5.21 -12.02
CA ASN A 380 6.74 4.30 -10.89
C ASN A 380 5.50 3.39 -10.75
N LEU A 381 4.29 3.95 -10.89
CA LEU A 381 3.04 3.18 -10.80
C LEU A 381 2.85 2.23 -11.99
N PHE A 382 3.24 2.64 -13.19
CA PHE A 382 3.19 1.81 -14.39
C PHE A 382 4.24 0.71 -14.37
N LYS A 383 5.45 0.98 -13.88
CA LYS A 383 6.48 -0.06 -13.66
C LYS A 383 5.97 -1.14 -12.72
N ARG A 384 5.28 -0.75 -11.62
CA ARG A 384 4.64 -1.70 -10.69
C ARG A 384 3.51 -2.49 -11.34
N SER A 385 2.64 -1.82 -12.09
CA SER A 385 1.50 -2.45 -12.78
C SER A 385 1.98 -3.45 -13.84
N LYS A 386 3.02 -3.10 -14.60
CA LYS A 386 3.68 -3.99 -15.56
C LYS A 386 4.27 -5.23 -14.88
N SER A 387 5.03 -5.06 -13.80
CA SER A 387 5.61 -6.18 -13.04
C SER A 387 4.52 -7.12 -12.49
N ALA A 388 3.45 -6.56 -11.93
CA ALA A 388 2.31 -7.36 -11.47
C ALA A 388 1.67 -8.17 -12.61
N ARG A 389 1.48 -7.56 -13.78
CA ARG A 389 0.95 -8.22 -14.98
C ARG A 389 1.85 -9.38 -15.44
N GLU A 390 3.17 -9.17 -15.48
CA GLU A 390 4.14 -10.20 -15.86
C GLU A 390 4.12 -11.40 -14.91
N GLN A 391 3.92 -11.17 -13.61
CA GLN A 391 3.76 -12.25 -12.62
C GLN A 391 2.43 -12.99 -12.80
N LEU A 392 1.32 -12.27 -12.96
CA LEU A 392 -0.02 -12.86 -13.11
C LEU A 392 -0.13 -13.76 -14.34
N VAL A 393 0.51 -13.39 -15.46
CA VAL A 393 0.52 -14.19 -16.71
C VAL A 393 1.15 -15.59 -16.53
N ARG A 394 2.05 -15.77 -15.55
CA ARG A 394 2.72 -17.04 -15.31
C ARG A 394 1.86 -18.04 -14.52
N ILE A 395 0.90 -17.55 -13.72
CA ILE A 395 0.17 -18.37 -12.76
C ILE A 395 -0.74 -19.43 -13.43
N PRO A 396 -1.46 -19.15 -14.53
CA PRO A 396 -2.26 -20.17 -15.22
C PRO A 396 -1.45 -21.41 -15.64
N LYS A 397 -0.21 -21.20 -16.11
CA LYS A 397 0.71 -22.30 -16.48
C LYS A 397 1.15 -23.10 -15.26
N LEU A 398 1.42 -22.44 -14.13
CA LEU A 398 1.77 -23.09 -12.87
C LEU A 398 0.61 -23.90 -12.30
N VAL A 399 -0.61 -23.37 -12.39
CA VAL A 399 -1.86 -24.06 -11.99
C VAL A 399 -2.02 -25.38 -12.74
N GLU A 400 -1.85 -25.38 -14.06
CA GLU A 400 -1.95 -26.61 -14.86
C GLU A 400 -0.83 -27.61 -14.53
N ARG A 401 0.39 -27.13 -14.29
CA ARG A 401 1.50 -27.99 -13.82
C ARG A 401 1.20 -28.59 -12.45
N TYR A 402 0.60 -27.83 -11.55
CA TYR A 402 0.25 -28.30 -10.20
C TYR A 402 -0.89 -29.32 -10.22
N LYS A 403 -1.95 -29.11 -11.01
CA LYS A 403 -3.02 -30.11 -11.24
C LYS A 403 -2.44 -31.44 -11.74
N ARG A 404 -1.48 -31.37 -12.68
CA ARG A 404 -0.75 -32.55 -13.19
C ARG A 404 0.03 -33.25 -12.07
N SER A 405 0.71 -32.49 -11.21
CA SER A 405 1.46 -33.01 -10.07
C SER A 405 0.58 -33.70 -9.04
N ILE A 406 -0.62 -33.14 -8.74
CA ILE A 406 -1.58 -33.75 -7.82
C ILE A 406 -2.03 -35.11 -8.35
N ARG A 407 -2.42 -35.18 -9.63
CA ARG A 407 -2.84 -36.44 -10.27
C ARG A 407 -1.70 -37.46 -10.28
N PHE A 408 -0.47 -37.00 -10.52
CA PHE A 408 0.72 -37.86 -10.43
C PHE A 408 0.90 -38.44 -9.03
N ALA A 409 0.82 -37.61 -7.99
CA ALA A 409 0.96 -38.04 -6.60
C ALA A 409 -0.16 -39.00 -6.18
N ALA A 410 -1.38 -38.77 -6.64
CA ALA A 410 -2.52 -39.67 -6.43
C ALA A 410 -2.27 -41.04 -7.06
N PHE A 411 -1.85 -41.09 -8.33
CA PHE A 411 -1.51 -42.34 -9.01
C PHE A 411 -0.33 -43.06 -8.35
N ALA A 412 0.71 -42.32 -7.94
CA ALA A 412 1.89 -42.90 -7.33
C ALA A 412 1.61 -43.56 -5.97
N GLY A 413 0.52 -43.15 -5.31
CA GLY A 413 0.18 -43.52 -3.93
C GLY A 413 0.78 -42.57 -2.89
N ASN A 414 1.40 -41.47 -3.32
CA ASN A 414 2.08 -40.51 -2.44
C ASN A 414 1.12 -39.51 -1.80
N LEU A 415 -0.04 -39.27 -2.43
CA LEU A 415 -1.01 -38.28 -1.95
C LEU A 415 -1.59 -38.63 -0.56
N THR A 416 -1.77 -39.92 -0.30
CA THR A 416 -2.39 -40.47 0.91
C THR A 416 -1.45 -41.39 1.70
N ALA A 417 -0.14 -41.40 1.40
CA ALA A 417 0.83 -42.33 1.98
C ALA A 417 0.92 -42.26 3.52
N GLU A 418 0.81 -41.06 4.10
CA GLU A 418 0.78 -40.89 5.55
C GLU A 418 -0.53 -41.40 6.16
N TRP A 419 -1.67 -40.99 5.59
CA TRP A 419 -2.99 -41.45 6.02
C TRP A 419 -3.12 -42.98 5.95
N ARG A 420 -2.60 -43.60 4.87
CA ARG A 420 -2.55 -45.06 4.69
C ARG A 420 -1.76 -45.73 5.81
N ARG A 421 -0.57 -45.21 6.13
CA ARG A 421 0.28 -45.72 7.22
C ARG A 421 -0.41 -45.64 8.58
N THR A 422 -1.06 -44.51 8.89
CA THR A 422 -1.80 -44.33 10.16
C THR A 422 -2.94 -45.34 10.31
N ARG A 423 -3.61 -45.70 9.22
CA ARG A 423 -4.70 -46.68 9.22
C ARG A 423 -4.26 -48.13 8.99
N GLN A 424 -2.96 -48.38 8.83
CA GLN A 424 -2.39 -49.71 8.59
C GLN A 424 -3.04 -50.43 7.39
N LEU A 425 -3.38 -49.67 6.34
CA LEU A 425 -3.98 -50.21 5.13
C LEU A 425 -2.90 -50.80 4.20
N PRO A 426 -3.24 -51.83 3.40
CA PRO A 426 -2.29 -52.45 2.47
C PRO A 426 -1.87 -51.50 1.35
N GLU A 427 -0.66 -51.71 0.80
CA GLU A 427 -0.19 -50.95 -0.35
C GLU A 427 -1.03 -51.23 -1.62
N PRO A 428 -1.24 -50.22 -2.49
CA PRO A 428 -2.02 -50.39 -3.71
C PRO A 428 -1.38 -51.41 -4.66
N THR A 429 -2.17 -52.36 -5.15
CA THR A 429 -1.70 -53.39 -6.09
C THR A 429 -2.01 -53.02 -7.53
N PHE A 430 -1.28 -53.56 -8.50
CA PHE A 430 -1.62 -53.33 -9.91
C PHE A 430 -2.77 -54.23 -10.37
N ALA A 431 -3.83 -53.62 -10.90
CA ALA A 431 -4.93 -54.31 -11.56
C ALA A 431 -5.07 -53.83 -13.01
N THR A 432 -5.49 -54.72 -13.90
CA THR A 432 -5.92 -54.35 -15.25
C THR A 432 -7.34 -53.80 -15.22
N LEU A 433 -7.69 -52.95 -16.18
CA LEU A 433 -9.07 -52.46 -16.30
C LEU A 433 -10.09 -53.61 -16.37
N ASP A 434 -9.76 -54.69 -17.08
CA ASP A 434 -10.64 -55.85 -17.25
C ASP A 434 -11.01 -56.52 -15.90
N ALA A 435 -10.11 -56.48 -14.92
CA ALA A 435 -10.36 -57.01 -13.58
C ALA A 435 -11.23 -56.08 -12.70
N MET A 436 -11.50 -54.85 -13.15
CA MET A 436 -12.20 -53.82 -12.39
C MET A 436 -13.63 -53.56 -12.86
N VAL A 437 -14.07 -54.18 -13.97
CA VAL A 437 -15.38 -53.92 -14.60
C VAL A 437 -16.43 -54.95 -14.22
N GLU A 438 -17.67 -54.51 -14.03
CA GLU A 438 -18.84 -55.36 -13.77
C GLU A 438 -19.36 -56.01 -15.06
N THR A 439 -19.25 -55.29 -16.17
CA THR A 439 -19.72 -55.74 -17.48
C THR A 439 -18.67 -55.46 -18.55
N PRO A 440 -18.60 -56.27 -19.62
CA PRO A 440 -17.65 -56.03 -20.71
C PRO A 440 -17.78 -54.62 -21.29
N ILE A 441 -16.62 -53.99 -21.53
CA ILE A 441 -16.52 -52.66 -22.13
C ILE A 441 -17.23 -52.66 -23.47
N ARG A 442 -18.07 -51.66 -23.73
CA ARG A 442 -18.89 -51.60 -24.94
C ARG A 442 -18.82 -50.24 -25.60
N ASN A 443 -18.82 -50.22 -26.93
CA ASN A 443 -19.04 -49.01 -27.70
C ASN A 443 -20.53 -48.63 -27.71
N GLY A 444 -20.80 -47.35 -27.94
CA GLY A 444 -22.16 -46.86 -28.10
C GLY A 444 -22.77 -47.16 -29.46
N LEU A 445 -23.90 -46.52 -29.72
CA LEU A 445 -24.69 -46.72 -30.94
C LEU A 445 -24.35 -45.66 -32.01
N SER A 446 -24.21 -46.10 -33.27
CA SER A 446 -24.00 -45.24 -34.43
C SER A 446 -25.29 -45.15 -35.24
N VAL A 447 -26.09 -44.11 -35.00
CA VAL A 447 -27.31 -43.80 -35.76
C VAL A 447 -27.36 -42.29 -35.96
N ARG A 448 -27.78 -41.85 -37.15
CA ARG A 448 -27.98 -40.43 -37.45
C ARG A 448 -29.15 -39.89 -36.64
N GLY A 449 -28.92 -38.81 -35.89
CA GLY A 449 -29.92 -38.16 -35.06
C GLY A 449 -30.27 -36.75 -35.50
N SER A 450 -31.22 -36.15 -34.81
CA SER A 450 -31.60 -34.73 -34.90
C SER A 450 -31.25 -34.00 -33.60
N ASP A 451 -31.19 -32.67 -33.65
CA ASP A 451 -30.97 -31.85 -32.45
C ASP A 451 -32.26 -31.64 -31.63
N ASN A 452 -33.41 -31.91 -32.24
CA ASN A 452 -34.73 -31.74 -31.64
C ASN A 452 -35.45 -33.09 -31.46
N PRO A 453 -36.35 -33.22 -30.45
CA PRO A 453 -37.27 -34.35 -30.31
C PRO A 453 -38.18 -34.52 -31.53
N PRO A 454 -38.80 -35.70 -31.76
CA PRO A 454 -38.85 -36.88 -30.88
C PRO A 454 -37.69 -37.86 -31.08
N GLY A 455 -37.37 -38.67 -30.06
CA GLY A 455 -36.35 -39.72 -30.11
C GLY A 455 -35.73 -40.00 -28.74
N ILE A 456 -34.81 -40.96 -28.68
CA ILE A 456 -34.04 -41.27 -27.46
C ILE A 456 -32.83 -40.35 -27.36
N ARG A 457 -32.57 -39.78 -26.18
CA ARG A 457 -31.40 -38.91 -25.93
C ARG A 457 -30.10 -39.69 -26.10
N SER A 458 -29.16 -39.15 -26.86
CA SER A 458 -27.81 -39.68 -27.03
C SER A 458 -26.78 -38.57 -26.87
N LEU A 459 -25.75 -38.79 -26.06
CA LEU A 459 -24.67 -37.81 -25.90
C LEU A 459 -23.90 -37.60 -27.21
N ARG A 460 -23.40 -36.38 -27.44
CA ARG A 460 -22.38 -36.14 -28.47
C ARG A 460 -21.00 -36.51 -27.94
N LEU A 461 -20.00 -36.69 -28.82
CA LEU A 461 -18.62 -36.92 -28.37
C LEU A 461 -18.06 -35.71 -27.62
N SER A 462 -18.47 -34.50 -28.01
CA SER A 462 -18.12 -33.23 -27.36
C SER A 462 -18.63 -33.12 -25.92
N ALA A 463 -19.61 -33.94 -25.54
CA ALA A 463 -20.11 -34.03 -24.17
C ALA A 463 -19.08 -34.60 -23.19
N LEU A 464 -18.07 -35.33 -23.67
CA LEU A 464 -17.00 -35.89 -22.84
C LEU A 464 -15.98 -34.79 -22.51
N ARG A 465 -16.23 -34.03 -21.45
CA ARG A 465 -15.27 -33.08 -20.89
C ARG A 465 -14.30 -33.81 -19.95
N SER A 466 -13.12 -33.24 -19.72
CA SER A 466 -12.10 -33.84 -18.85
C SER A 466 -12.62 -34.03 -17.41
N GLY A 467 -13.06 -35.25 -17.08
CA GLY A 467 -13.46 -35.66 -15.73
C GLY A 467 -14.97 -35.82 -15.51
N ILE A 468 -15.82 -35.11 -16.24
CA ILE A 468 -17.29 -35.18 -16.10
C ILE A 468 -17.99 -35.04 -17.45
N VAL A 469 -19.18 -35.63 -17.57
CA VAL A 469 -19.99 -35.55 -18.78
C VAL A 469 -20.86 -34.29 -18.74
N ASP A 470 -20.95 -33.61 -19.87
CA ASP A 470 -21.91 -32.53 -20.12
C ASP A 470 -23.25 -33.16 -20.55
N LEU A 471 -24.22 -33.19 -19.63
CA LEU A 471 -25.51 -33.87 -19.85
C LEU A 471 -26.46 -33.10 -20.77
N ASP A 472 -26.11 -31.86 -21.13
CA ASP A 472 -26.92 -31.01 -22.00
C ASP A 472 -26.45 -31.09 -23.47
N ASP A 473 -25.22 -31.57 -23.72
CA ASP A 473 -24.69 -31.78 -25.07
C ASP A 473 -25.17 -33.11 -25.69
N ILE A 474 -26.42 -33.12 -26.11
CA ILE A 474 -27.15 -34.29 -26.60
C ILE A 474 -27.66 -34.12 -28.04
N ARG A 475 -28.07 -35.24 -28.64
CA ARG A 475 -28.90 -35.35 -29.83
C ARG A 475 -30.00 -36.40 -29.62
N PHE A 476 -31.03 -36.43 -30.45
CA PHE A 476 -32.12 -37.39 -30.40
C PHE A 476 -31.98 -38.42 -31.51
N LEU A 477 -32.03 -39.71 -31.16
CA LEU A 477 -31.96 -40.82 -32.11
C LEU A 477 -33.36 -41.41 -32.36
N PRO A 478 -33.76 -41.61 -33.63
CA PRO A 478 -35.06 -42.19 -33.98
C PRO A 478 -35.03 -43.72 -33.83
N ILE A 479 -34.87 -44.20 -32.60
CA ILE A 479 -34.77 -45.62 -32.25
C ILE A 479 -35.82 -46.01 -31.22
N SER A 480 -36.18 -47.29 -31.16
CA SER A 480 -37.11 -47.78 -30.15
C SER A 480 -36.44 -47.89 -28.77
N THR A 481 -37.24 -47.83 -27.71
CA THR A 481 -36.77 -48.07 -26.32
C THR A 481 -36.10 -49.44 -26.19
N GLY A 482 -36.59 -50.46 -26.89
CA GLY A 482 -35.98 -51.80 -26.95
C GLY A 482 -34.55 -51.80 -27.50
N GLN A 483 -34.29 -51.03 -28.57
CA GLN A 483 -32.95 -50.86 -29.14
C GLN A 483 -32.02 -50.07 -28.20
N ALA A 484 -32.56 -49.11 -27.45
CA ALA A 484 -31.80 -48.28 -26.51
C ALA A 484 -31.33 -49.03 -25.25
N ARG A 485 -32.09 -50.04 -24.78
CA ARG A 485 -31.82 -50.76 -23.50
C ARG A 485 -30.36 -51.16 -23.28
N LYS A 486 -29.69 -51.64 -24.33
CA LYS A 486 -28.29 -52.13 -24.26
C LYS A 486 -27.25 -51.01 -24.08
N PHE A 487 -27.63 -49.76 -24.33
CA PHE A 487 -26.77 -48.58 -24.34
C PHE A 487 -27.16 -47.53 -23.29
N LEU A 488 -28.17 -47.82 -22.46
CA LEU A 488 -28.59 -46.92 -21.39
C LEU A 488 -27.43 -46.65 -20.43
N LEU A 489 -27.24 -45.37 -20.13
CA LEU A 489 -26.31 -44.90 -19.13
C LEU A 489 -26.95 -44.98 -17.74
N SER A 490 -26.10 -45.18 -16.75
CA SER A 490 -26.43 -45.10 -15.34
C SER A 490 -25.46 -44.13 -14.66
N GLU A 491 -25.89 -43.54 -13.55
CA GLU A 491 -24.99 -42.72 -12.74
C GLU A 491 -23.75 -43.53 -12.34
N GLY A 492 -22.57 -42.92 -12.45
CA GLY A 492 -21.30 -43.58 -12.17
C GLY A 492 -20.70 -44.38 -13.33
N ASP A 493 -21.42 -44.54 -14.46
CA ASP A 493 -20.78 -45.03 -15.69
C ASP A 493 -19.65 -44.06 -16.10
N VAL A 494 -18.54 -44.61 -16.59
CA VAL A 494 -17.40 -43.82 -17.07
C VAL A 494 -17.32 -43.95 -18.59
N LEU A 495 -17.37 -42.80 -19.28
CA LEU A 495 -17.28 -42.73 -20.74
C LEU A 495 -15.86 -42.38 -21.16
N VAL A 496 -15.32 -43.16 -22.10
CA VAL A 496 -13.96 -42.99 -22.62
C VAL A 496 -14.00 -42.71 -24.11
N SER A 497 -13.34 -41.64 -24.55
CA SER A 497 -13.26 -41.31 -25.99
C SER A 497 -12.55 -42.42 -26.77
N ARG A 498 -13.23 -43.01 -27.75
CA ARG A 498 -12.66 -44.09 -28.60
C ARG A 498 -11.74 -43.54 -29.69
N GLY A 499 -12.02 -42.33 -30.17
CA GLY A 499 -11.26 -41.72 -31.26
C GLY A 499 -11.29 -40.21 -31.23
N ASN A 500 -10.17 -39.58 -31.59
CA ASN A 500 -10.04 -38.12 -31.64
C ASN A 500 -8.96 -37.70 -32.66
N GLY A 501 -9.11 -36.53 -33.28
CA GLY A 501 -8.07 -35.97 -34.17
C GLY A 501 -6.78 -35.63 -33.43
N THR A 502 -6.86 -35.30 -32.13
CA THR A 502 -5.70 -35.01 -31.28
C THR A 502 -5.37 -36.20 -30.39
N LYS A 503 -4.13 -36.68 -30.45
CA LYS A 503 -3.65 -37.84 -29.67
C LYS A 503 -3.85 -37.67 -28.16
N ALA A 504 -3.68 -36.46 -27.63
CA ALA A 504 -3.86 -36.18 -26.20
C ALA A 504 -5.33 -36.31 -25.72
N PHE A 505 -6.30 -36.35 -26.64
CA PHE A 505 -7.73 -36.44 -26.30
C PHE A 505 -8.33 -37.83 -26.52
N VAL A 506 -7.67 -38.70 -27.29
CA VAL A 506 -8.12 -40.10 -27.42
C VAL A 506 -7.99 -40.81 -26.08
N GLY A 507 -9.03 -41.53 -25.66
CA GLY A 507 -9.07 -42.25 -24.39
C GLY A 507 -9.23 -41.39 -23.14
N LEU A 508 -9.60 -40.11 -23.25
CA LEU A 508 -10.00 -39.31 -22.09
C LEU A 508 -11.28 -39.86 -21.47
N ALA A 509 -11.32 -39.90 -20.14
CA ALA A 509 -12.49 -40.36 -19.37
C ALA A 509 -13.30 -39.22 -18.79
N ALA A 510 -14.62 -39.42 -18.75
CA ALA A 510 -15.59 -38.55 -18.13
C ALA A 510 -16.59 -39.41 -17.34
N ARG A 511 -16.86 -39.06 -16.08
CA ARG A 511 -17.86 -39.75 -15.27
C ARG A 511 -19.25 -39.19 -15.57
N VAL A 512 -20.23 -40.08 -15.70
CA VAL A 512 -21.65 -39.74 -15.80
C VAL A 512 -22.20 -39.39 -14.42
N GLN A 513 -22.73 -38.18 -14.28
CA GLN A 513 -23.47 -37.71 -13.10
C GLN A 513 -24.93 -38.22 -13.11
N ALA A 514 -25.71 -37.86 -12.09
CA ALA A 514 -27.13 -38.15 -12.04
C ALA A 514 -27.85 -37.69 -13.34
N LEU A 515 -28.59 -38.60 -13.96
CA LEU A 515 -29.28 -38.38 -15.24
C LEU A 515 -30.72 -37.94 -15.00
N SER A 516 -31.18 -36.94 -15.77
CA SER A 516 -32.57 -36.45 -15.71
C SER A 516 -33.55 -37.25 -16.57
N ALA A 517 -33.06 -38.04 -17.53
CA ALA A 517 -33.87 -38.93 -18.36
C ALA A 517 -33.02 -40.05 -18.97
N GLU A 518 -33.67 -41.08 -19.51
CA GLU A 518 -33.01 -42.15 -20.25
C GLU A 518 -32.12 -41.59 -21.36
N THR A 519 -30.82 -41.87 -21.25
CA THR A 519 -29.79 -41.33 -22.14
C THR A 519 -28.82 -42.44 -22.53
N ILE A 520 -28.46 -42.49 -23.81
CA ILE A 520 -27.46 -43.41 -24.37
C ILE A 520 -26.21 -42.65 -24.83
N PHE A 521 -25.19 -43.36 -25.30
CA PHE A 521 -23.89 -42.80 -25.69
C PHE A 521 -23.50 -43.19 -27.13
N PRO A 522 -22.63 -42.40 -27.78
CA PRO A 522 -22.28 -42.61 -29.19
C PRO A 522 -21.24 -43.72 -29.35
N ASP A 523 -21.17 -44.32 -30.53
CA ASP A 523 -20.18 -45.34 -30.93
C ASP A 523 -18.71 -44.86 -30.87
N THR A 524 -18.52 -43.55 -30.88
CA THR A 524 -17.24 -42.86 -30.67
C THR A 524 -16.80 -42.82 -29.19
N ALA A 525 -17.58 -43.39 -28.27
CA ALA A 525 -17.23 -43.55 -26.88
C ALA A 525 -17.37 -45.01 -26.42
N PHE A 526 -16.54 -45.41 -25.47
CA PHE A 526 -16.70 -46.64 -24.72
C PHE A 526 -17.33 -46.36 -23.37
N ARG A 527 -18.19 -47.27 -22.90
CA ARG A 527 -18.71 -47.27 -21.53
C ARG A 527 -17.95 -48.29 -20.69
N ILE A 528 -17.45 -47.82 -19.56
CA ILE A 528 -16.85 -48.61 -18.49
C ILE A 528 -17.83 -48.57 -17.31
N ARG A 529 -18.24 -49.74 -16.84
CA ARG A 529 -19.03 -49.90 -15.62
C ARG A 529 -18.19 -50.64 -14.60
N LEU A 530 -17.80 -49.95 -13.54
CA LEU A 530 -16.91 -50.48 -12.51
C LEU A 530 -17.68 -51.43 -11.58
N ALA A 531 -17.02 -52.51 -11.19
CA ALA A 531 -17.58 -53.46 -10.22
C ALA A 531 -17.78 -52.79 -8.85
N ARG A 532 -18.98 -52.98 -8.28
CA ARG A 532 -19.31 -52.46 -6.95
C ARG A 532 -18.36 -53.05 -5.91
N GLY A 533 -17.85 -52.19 -5.02
CA GLY A 533 -16.87 -52.58 -4.00
C GLY A 533 -15.44 -52.78 -4.51
N VAL A 534 -15.19 -52.66 -5.82
CA VAL A 534 -13.83 -52.74 -6.40
C VAL A 534 -13.27 -51.36 -6.66
N ALA A 535 -13.99 -50.52 -7.41
CA ALA A 535 -13.50 -49.20 -7.78
C ALA A 535 -14.61 -48.14 -7.78
N HIS A 536 -14.37 -47.02 -7.11
CA HIS A 536 -15.25 -45.85 -7.13
C HIS A 536 -15.09 -45.08 -8.45
N PRO A 537 -16.19 -44.73 -9.15
CA PRO A 537 -16.13 -43.99 -10.41
C PRO A 537 -15.40 -42.64 -10.35
N GLU A 538 -15.53 -41.92 -9.23
CA GLU A 538 -14.87 -40.61 -9.04
C GLU A 538 -13.34 -40.74 -8.95
N TRP A 539 -12.87 -41.68 -8.12
CA TRP A 539 -11.46 -42.05 -8.02
C TRP A 539 -10.93 -42.51 -9.38
N PHE A 540 -11.60 -43.49 -10.00
CA PHE A 540 -11.17 -44.09 -11.25
C PHE A 540 -11.01 -43.04 -12.35
N THR A 541 -11.99 -42.16 -12.52
CA THR A 541 -11.94 -41.11 -13.56
C THR A 541 -10.80 -40.11 -13.31
N SER A 542 -10.50 -39.81 -12.04
CA SER A 542 -9.40 -38.92 -11.66
C SER A 542 -8.03 -39.54 -11.98
N ILE A 543 -7.87 -40.83 -11.69
CA ILE A 543 -6.64 -41.59 -11.95
C ILE A 543 -6.47 -41.94 -13.43
N TRP A 544 -7.57 -42.26 -14.13
CA TRP A 544 -7.55 -42.57 -15.56
C TRP A 544 -7.00 -41.41 -16.40
N ASN A 545 -7.34 -40.19 -16.01
CA ASN A 545 -6.84 -38.97 -16.65
C ASN A 545 -5.46 -38.52 -16.12
N ALA A 546 -4.81 -39.29 -15.23
CA ALA A 546 -3.47 -38.99 -14.74
C ALA A 546 -2.40 -39.28 -15.82
N PRO A 547 -1.28 -38.54 -15.84
CA PRO A 547 -0.24 -38.67 -16.88
C PRO A 547 0.26 -40.10 -17.13
N GLN A 548 0.35 -40.91 -16.07
CA GLN A 548 0.86 -42.28 -16.15
C GLN A 548 -0.10 -43.23 -16.87
N VAL A 549 -1.41 -43.07 -16.66
CA VAL A 549 -2.42 -43.84 -17.38
C VAL A 549 -2.56 -43.32 -18.81
N ARG A 550 -2.54 -42.00 -18.98
CA ARG A 550 -2.53 -41.33 -20.29
C ARG A 550 -1.40 -41.82 -21.19
N SER A 551 -0.19 -41.96 -20.66
CA SER A 551 0.97 -42.47 -21.39
C SER A 551 0.76 -43.88 -21.94
N GLN A 552 0.14 -44.78 -21.15
CA GLN A 552 -0.21 -46.14 -21.60
C GLN A 552 -1.22 -46.12 -22.75
N ILE A 553 -2.28 -45.30 -22.61
CA ILE A 553 -3.34 -45.15 -23.62
C ILE A 553 -2.78 -44.56 -24.92
N GLU A 554 -2.00 -43.48 -24.83
CA GLU A 554 -1.40 -42.80 -25.98
C GLU A 554 -0.38 -43.68 -26.70
N SER A 555 0.34 -44.53 -25.96
CA SER A 555 1.27 -45.51 -26.55
C SER A 555 0.54 -46.63 -27.31
N ALA A 556 -0.66 -47.03 -26.84
CA ALA A 556 -1.48 -48.04 -27.50
C ALA A 556 -2.33 -47.48 -28.67
N ALA A 557 -2.57 -46.16 -28.70
CA ALA A 557 -3.40 -45.52 -29.71
C ALA A 557 -2.80 -45.62 -31.12
N LYS A 558 -3.64 -45.98 -32.09
CA LYS A 558 -3.27 -46.12 -33.51
C LYS A 558 -3.99 -45.07 -34.35
N THR A 559 -3.34 -44.56 -35.40
CA THR A 559 -3.95 -43.59 -36.31
C THR A 559 -4.53 -44.27 -37.54
N THR A 560 -5.71 -43.84 -37.98
CA THR A 560 -6.27 -44.19 -39.29
C THR A 560 -6.91 -42.94 -39.88
N ALA A 561 -6.48 -42.53 -41.08
CA ALA A 561 -6.95 -41.31 -41.76
C ALA A 561 -6.90 -40.03 -40.87
N GLY A 562 -5.80 -39.83 -40.13
CA GLY A 562 -5.59 -38.66 -39.27
C GLY A 562 -6.34 -38.67 -37.93
N ILE A 563 -7.10 -39.74 -37.64
CA ILE A 563 -7.82 -39.89 -36.36
C ILE A 563 -7.13 -40.95 -35.51
N TRP A 564 -6.71 -40.59 -34.31
CA TRP A 564 -6.21 -41.52 -33.30
C TRP A 564 -7.36 -42.31 -32.71
N LYS A 565 -7.20 -43.63 -32.58
CA LYS A 565 -8.20 -44.55 -32.06
C LYS A 565 -7.57 -45.53 -31.07
N VAL A 566 -8.38 -45.97 -30.10
CA VAL A 566 -8.08 -47.07 -29.18
C VAL A 566 -9.16 -48.14 -29.29
N SER A 567 -8.79 -49.41 -29.14
CA SER A 567 -9.72 -50.54 -29.10
C SER A 567 -10.09 -50.92 -27.67
N GLN A 568 -11.13 -51.75 -27.52
CA GLN A 568 -11.50 -52.31 -26.21
C GLN A 568 -10.35 -53.15 -25.63
N ALA A 569 -9.65 -53.91 -26.46
CA ALA A 569 -8.50 -54.71 -26.05
C ALA A 569 -7.32 -53.85 -25.59
N ASP A 570 -7.11 -52.68 -26.21
CA ASP A 570 -6.08 -51.73 -25.76
C ASP A 570 -6.42 -51.18 -24.38
N LEU A 571 -7.68 -50.82 -24.13
CA LEU A 571 -8.14 -50.31 -22.83
C LEU A 571 -8.12 -51.39 -21.74
N ALA A 572 -8.52 -52.63 -22.05
CA ALA A 572 -8.56 -53.74 -21.10
C ALA A 572 -7.18 -54.05 -20.48
N ARG A 573 -6.09 -53.78 -21.21
CA ARG A 573 -4.70 -54.01 -20.77
C ARG A 573 -4.12 -52.89 -19.92
N ILE A 574 -4.79 -51.75 -19.82
CA ILE A 574 -4.32 -50.61 -19.04
C ILE A 574 -4.20 -51.02 -17.58
N LYS A 575 -3.03 -50.77 -16.98
CA LYS A 575 -2.74 -51.09 -15.58
C LYS A 575 -2.92 -49.85 -14.71
N LEU A 576 -3.65 -50.01 -13.62
CA LEU A 576 -3.86 -49.01 -12.59
C LEU A 576 -3.39 -49.54 -11.24
N LYS A 577 -2.83 -48.67 -10.40
CA LYS A 577 -2.66 -48.98 -8.98
C LYS A 577 -4.04 -48.89 -8.32
N LEU A 578 -4.52 -49.99 -7.77
CA LEU A 578 -5.82 -50.13 -7.13
C LEU A 578 -5.63 -50.16 -5.61
N PRO A 579 -5.96 -49.06 -4.89
CA PRO A 579 -5.99 -49.02 -3.44
C PRO A 579 -7.32 -49.58 -2.90
N SER A 580 -7.42 -49.76 -1.57
CA SER A 580 -8.69 -50.13 -0.93
C SER A 580 -9.78 -49.09 -1.21
N THR A 581 -11.05 -49.49 -1.19
CA THR A 581 -12.18 -48.56 -1.41
C THR A 581 -12.16 -47.38 -0.44
N GLU A 582 -11.80 -47.62 0.82
CA GLU A 582 -11.62 -46.55 1.82
C GLU A 582 -10.53 -45.54 1.42
N GLU A 583 -9.40 -46.01 0.89
CA GLU A 583 -8.34 -45.13 0.41
C GLU A 583 -8.74 -44.41 -0.89
N GLN A 584 -9.54 -45.03 -1.77
CA GLN A 584 -10.06 -44.39 -2.97
C GLN A 584 -10.96 -43.18 -2.64
N ASP A 585 -11.78 -43.30 -1.60
CA ASP A 585 -12.60 -42.20 -1.09
C ASP A 585 -11.73 -41.06 -0.56
N GLU A 586 -10.69 -41.38 0.21
CA GLU A 586 -9.76 -40.38 0.74
C GLU A 586 -8.95 -39.69 -0.36
N ILE A 587 -8.48 -40.43 -1.37
CA ILE A 587 -7.81 -39.86 -2.55
C ILE A 587 -8.76 -38.89 -3.26
N SER A 588 -10.02 -39.29 -3.47
CA SER A 588 -11.03 -38.44 -4.13
C SER A 588 -11.30 -37.16 -3.33
N ARG A 589 -11.43 -37.28 -2.00
CA ARG A 589 -11.56 -36.15 -1.09
C ARG A 589 -10.36 -35.20 -1.18
N CYS A 590 -9.14 -35.72 -1.13
CA CYS A 590 -7.91 -34.94 -1.23
C CYS A 590 -7.81 -34.19 -2.57
N ILE A 591 -8.07 -34.88 -3.70
CA ILE A 591 -8.07 -34.26 -5.03
C ILE A 591 -9.12 -33.14 -5.10
N LYS A 592 -10.34 -33.38 -4.60
CA LYS A 592 -11.42 -32.39 -4.58
C LYS A 592 -11.04 -31.14 -3.78
N VAL A 593 -10.49 -31.30 -2.58
CA VAL A 593 -10.02 -30.19 -1.74
C VAL A 593 -8.91 -29.40 -2.44
N LEU A 594 -7.91 -30.08 -2.99
CA LEU A 594 -6.79 -29.42 -3.66
C LEU A 594 -7.23 -28.71 -4.95
N PHE A 595 -8.10 -29.30 -5.75
CA PHE A 595 -8.62 -28.68 -6.97
C PHE A 595 -9.54 -27.49 -6.65
N SER A 596 -10.31 -27.55 -5.57
CA SER A 596 -11.09 -26.39 -5.09
C SER A 596 -10.18 -25.22 -4.73
N ARG A 597 -9.10 -25.46 -3.97
CA ARG A 597 -8.09 -24.43 -3.64
C ARG A 597 -7.43 -23.85 -4.90
N VAL A 598 -7.10 -24.71 -5.86
CA VAL A 598 -6.56 -24.28 -7.15
C VAL A 598 -7.55 -23.41 -7.92
N GLY A 599 -8.84 -23.75 -7.88
CA GLY A 599 -9.92 -22.94 -8.46
C GLY A 599 -10.02 -21.55 -7.82
N GLN A 600 -9.93 -21.47 -6.49
CA GLN A 600 -9.92 -20.20 -5.75
C GLN A 600 -8.72 -19.32 -6.13
N ILE A 601 -7.53 -19.91 -6.23
CA ILE A 601 -6.33 -19.19 -6.69
C ILE A 601 -6.56 -18.63 -8.10
N PHE A 602 -7.13 -19.43 -9.00
CA PHE A 602 -7.40 -18.99 -10.37
C PHE A 602 -8.42 -17.85 -10.44
N SER A 603 -9.48 -17.88 -9.63
CA SER A 603 -10.44 -16.77 -9.57
C SER A 603 -9.80 -15.49 -9.01
N GLU A 604 -8.95 -15.60 -8.00
CA GLU A 604 -8.23 -14.45 -7.44
C GLU A 604 -7.25 -13.85 -8.46
N VAL A 605 -6.54 -14.69 -9.21
CA VAL A 605 -5.64 -14.24 -10.29
C VAL A 605 -6.40 -13.51 -11.39
N THR A 606 -7.58 -14.00 -11.75
CA THR A 606 -8.46 -13.35 -12.74
C THR A 606 -8.90 -11.98 -12.24
N ARG A 607 -9.39 -11.91 -10.99
CA ARG A 607 -9.79 -10.65 -10.34
C ARG A 607 -8.64 -9.66 -10.23
N ALA A 608 -7.45 -10.13 -9.85
CA ALA A 608 -6.25 -9.29 -9.73
C ALA A 608 -5.81 -8.73 -11.09
N THR A 609 -5.92 -9.54 -12.16
CA THR A 609 -5.63 -9.10 -13.53
C THR A 609 -6.55 -7.97 -13.96
N ASP A 610 -7.86 -8.11 -13.71
CA ASP A 610 -8.84 -7.06 -14.01
C ASP A 610 -8.60 -5.77 -13.21
N LEU A 611 -8.24 -5.91 -11.93
CA LEU A 611 -7.98 -4.79 -11.06
C LEU A 611 -6.74 -4.00 -11.49
N VAL A 612 -5.66 -4.68 -11.87
CA VAL A 612 -4.44 -4.03 -12.40
C VAL A 612 -4.75 -3.20 -13.64
N ASN A 613 -5.59 -3.72 -14.55
CA ASN A 613 -5.98 -2.98 -15.75
C ASN A 613 -6.81 -1.73 -15.44
N ARG A 614 -7.71 -1.79 -14.45
CA ARG A 614 -8.48 -0.61 -14.01
C ARG A 614 -7.60 0.41 -13.29
N LEU A 615 -6.57 -0.04 -12.58
CA LEU A 615 -5.71 0.81 -11.77
C LEU A 615 -4.87 1.76 -12.65
N GLU A 616 -4.39 1.32 -13.82
CA GLU A 616 -3.70 2.19 -14.78
C GLU A 616 -4.62 3.31 -15.29
N GLN A 617 -5.86 2.97 -15.69
CA GLN A 617 -6.86 3.96 -16.13
C GLN A 617 -7.23 4.95 -15.01
N ALA A 618 -7.45 4.45 -13.79
CA ALA A 618 -7.76 5.29 -12.64
C ALA A 618 -6.60 6.23 -12.28
N THR A 619 -5.37 5.73 -12.36
CA THR A 619 -4.14 6.51 -12.10
C THR A 619 -3.97 7.63 -13.12
N LEU A 620 -4.18 7.35 -14.42
CA LEU A 620 -4.20 8.39 -15.46
C LEU A 620 -5.29 9.42 -15.19
N ALA A 621 -6.50 8.97 -14.87
CA ALA A 621 -7.60 9.87 -14.59
C ALA A 621 -7.32 10.77 -13.36
N GLN A 622 -6.66 10.24 -12.32
CA GLN A 622 -6.18 11.03 -11.18
C GLN A 622 -5.09 12.03 -11.59
N ALA A 623 -4.16 11.66 -12.47
CA ALA A 623 -3.14 12.56 -12.98
C ALA A 623 -3.79 13.76 -13.70
N PHE A 624 -4.73 13.49 -14.60
CA PHE A 624 -5.44 14.53 -15.35
C PHE A 624 -6.30 15.42 -14.46
N ARG A 625 -6.88 14.91 -13.37
CA ARG A 625 -7.61 15.72 -12.38
C ARG A 625 -6.71 16.50 -11.43
N GLY A 626 -5.40 16.26 -11.45
CA GLY A 626 -4.44 16.87 -10.52
C GLY A 626 -4.43 16.19 -9.16
N GLU A 627 -5.05 15.03 -9.00
CA GLU A 627 -5.19 14.34 -7.70
C GLU A 627 -4.02 13.39 -7.41
N LEU A 628 -3.20 13.06 -8.41
CA LEU A 628 -2.20 11.98 -8.32
C LEU A 628 -1.03 12.27 -7.36
N VAL A 629 -0.67 13.53 -7.21
CA VAL A 629 0.48 14.02 -6.42
C VAL A 629 0.03 14.76 -5.15
N HIS A 630 -1.26 14.73 -4.83
CA HIS A 630 -1.89 15.42 -3.69
C HIS A 630 -2.28 14.51 -2.52
N ARG A 631 -1.57 13.40 -2.31
CA ARG A 631 -1.70 12.60 -1.09
C ARG A 631 -0.35 12.25 -0.51
#